data_AF-A0A800F3H7-F1
#
_entry.id   AF-A0A800F3H7-F1
#
_cell.length_a   1.000
_cell.length_b   1.000
_cell.length_c   1.000
_cell.angle_alpha   90.00
_cell.angle_beta   90.00
_cell.angle_gamma   90.00
#
_symmetry.space_group_name_H-M   'P 1'
#
loop_
_entity.id
_entity.type
_entity.pdbx_description
1 polymer ?
#
loop_
_entity_poly.entity_id
_entity_poly.type
_entity_poly.pdbx_seq_one_letter_code
_entity_poly.pdbx_strand_id
1 'polypeptide(L)'
;MHTIEPYYNWRDYYIASEDKNSPFFNNNYDEFKFSQKIYNYFIHPQWDNIESSTLFLKVLQADYVRGYAIIELIGEWNDCLNNDIMLLKTNLTDCLSYDGIDKFILIGENILNFHASDDCYYEEWKHESDEGWIVLMNFREHVIEEMREANIHHHFFINPMFNDLPWRKFTPDNLCDLVEDLLIEKIPKEISSGY
;
A
#
# COMPACT_ATOMS: atom_id res chain seq x y z
N MET A 1 12.33 9.27 12.53
CA MET A 1 12.26 8.35 11.38
C MET A 1 12.82 6.98 11.75
N HIS A 2 14.05 6.87 12.28
CA HIS A 2 14.64 5.57 12.65
C HIS A 2 13.86 4.75 13.70
N THR A 3 13.03 5.41 14.51
CA THR A 3 12.15 4.79 15.52
C THR A 3 10.80 4.33 14.98
N ILE A 4 10.49 4.66 13.72
CA ILE A 4 9.25 4.21 13.08
C ILE A 4 9.57 2.85 12.49
N GLU A 5 9.12 1.80 13.17
CA GLU A 5 9.24 0.42 12.74
C GLU A 5 7.97 0.02 12.00
N PRO A 6 8.05 -0.88 11.00
CA PRO A 6 6.84 -1.49 10.45
C PRO A 6 6.04 -2.20 11.53
N TYR A 7 4.74 -2.30 11.35
CA TYR A 7 3.89 -2.99 12.31
C TYR A 7 4.21 -4.49 12.41
N TYR A 8 4.59 -4.94 13.60
CA TYR A 8 5.11 -6.30 13.81
C TYR A 8 4.11 -7.28 14.44
N ASN A 9 2.97 -6.82 14.97
CA ASN A 9 2.03 -7.72 15.66
C ASN A 9 1.30 -8.67 14.71
N TRP A 10 1.43 -8.50 13.39
CA TRP A 10 0.87 -9.43 12.42
C TRP A 10 1.88 -10.47 11.89
N ARG A 11 3.08 -10.53 12.45
CA ARG A 11 4.10 -11.51 12.04
C ARG A 11 3.70 -12.96 12.30
N ASP A 12 2.74 -13.22 13.18
CA ASP A 12 2.16 -14.56 13.37
C ASP A 12 1.21 -14.97 12.22
N TYR A 13 0.73 -14.00 11.43
CA TYR A 13 -0.11 -14.26 10.24
C TYR A 13 0.73 -14.34 8.97
N TYR A 14 1.67 -13.41 8.79
CA TYR A 14 2.44 -13.30 7.56
C TYR A 14 3.81 -12.64 7.79
N ILE A 15 4.83 -13.16 7.09
CA ILE A 15 6.18 -12.60 7.05
C ILE A 15 6.66 -12.64 5.59
N ALA A 16 6.82 -11.47 4.97
CA ALA A 16 7.24 -11.35 3.57
C ALA A 16 8.55 -12.10 3.25
N SER A 17 9.52 -12.06 4.15
CA SER A 17 10.81 -12.75 3.94
C SER A 17 10.75 -14.29 4.02
N GLU A 18 9.65 -14.85 4.53
CA GLU A 18 9.43 -16.30 4.64
C GLU A 18 8.48 -16.83 3.54
N ASP A 19 7.84 -15.92 2.81
CA ASP A 19 6.91 -16.23 1.73
C ASP A 19 7.64 -16.33 0.38
N LYS A 20 7.56 -17.49 -0.26
CA LYS A 20 8.24 -17.78 -1.54
C LYS A 20 7.70 -16.98 -2.72
N ASN A 21 6.47 -16.50 -2.61
CA ASN A 21 5.80 -15.69 -3.63
C ASN A 21 6.04 -14.19 -3.40
N SER A 22 6.63 -13.83 -2.27
CA SER A 22 7.01 -12.44 -2.00
C SER A 22 8.27 -12.06 -2.77
N PRO A 23 8.34 -10.86 -3.36
CA PRO A 23 9.59 -10.33 -3.92
C PRO A 23 10.68 -10.13 -2.85
N PHE A 24 10.30 -10.16 -1.57
CA PHE A 24 11.21 -10.02 -0.43
C PHE A 24 11.64 -11.36 0.18
N PHE A 25 11.32 -12.49 -0.47
CA PHE A 25 11.69 -13.82 0.01
C PHE A 25 13.20 -13.95 0.27
N ASN A 26 13.58 -14.50 1.43
CA ASN A 26 14.96 -14.61 1.91
C ASN A 26 15.71 -13.28 2.16
N ASN A 27 15.00 -12.15 2.20
CA ASN A 27 15.62 -10.91 2.68
C ASN A 27 16.11 -11.08 4.13
N ASN A 28 17.36 -10.72 4.36
CA ASN A 28 17.97 -10.71 5.69
C ASN A 28 18.04 -9.28 6.20
N TYR A 29 17.29 -8.99 7.26
CA TYR A 29 17.29 -7.69 7.90
C TYR A 29 18.32 -7.67 9.03
N ASP A 30 19.24 -6.71 8.98
CA ASP A 30 20.20 -6.46 10.05
C ASP A 30 19.72 -5.25 10.87
N GLU A 31 19.15 -5.52 12.05
CA GLU A 31 18.57 -4.52 12.94
C GLU A 31 19.59 -3.49 13.46
N PHE A 32 20.89 -3.76 13.34
CA PHE A 32 21.95 -2.85 13.75
C PHE A 32 22.51 -2.01 12.60
N LYS A 33 22.14 -2.30 11.35
CA LYS A 33 22.69 -1.64 10.15
C LYS A 33 21.70 -0.69 9.51
N PHE A 34 21.70 0.55 10.00
CA PHE A 34 20.97 1.65 9.37
C PHE A 34 21.68 2.11 8.10
N SER A 35 21.11 1.77 6.93
CA SER A 35 21.67 2.12 5.62
C SER A 35 20.77 3.08 4.84
N GLN A 36 19.45 2.97 5.00
CA GLN A 36 18.45 3.73 4.26
C GLN A 36 18.09 5.03 4.98
N LYS A 37 17.78 6.07 4.20
CA LYS A 37 17.44 7.41 4.72
C LYS A 37 16.24 7.98 3.97
N ILE A 38 15.43 8.74 4.71
CA ILE A 38 14.50 9.71 4.13
C ILE A 38 14.99 11.08 4.58
N TYR A 39 15.29 11.95 3.63
CA TYR A 39 16.07 13.17 3.84
C TYR A 39 17.39 12.88 4.59
N ASN A 40 17.61 13.55 5.73
CA ASN A 40 18.81 13.42 6.55
C ASN A 40 18.65 12.40 7.70
N TYR A 41 17.54 11.65 7.74
CA TYR A 41 17.26 10.73 8.84
C TYR A 41 17.27 9.29 8.36
N PHE A 42 17.98 8.44 9.10
CA PHE A 42 17.88 7.00 8.89
C PHE A 42 16.46 6.49 9.20
N ILE A 43 16.04 5.46 8.48
CA ILE A 43 14.80 4.70 8.73
C ILE A 43 15.14 3.34 9.36
N HIS A 44 14.16 2.73 10.02
CA HIS A 44 14.36 1.43 10.63
C HIS A 44 14.76 0.36 9.58
N PRO A 45 15.71 -0.55 9.86
CA PRO A 45 16.19 -1.51 8.85
C PRO A 45 15.16 -2.54 8.37
N GLN A 46 14.02 -2.66 9.07
CA GLN A 46 12.97 -3.61 8.68
C GLN A 46 12.07 -3.13 7.53
N TRP A 47 12.18 -1.85 7.12
CA TRP A 47 11.52 -1.34 5.92
C TRP A 47 12.19 -1.88 4.67
N ASP A 48 11.38 -2.39 3.74
CA ASP A 48 11.82 -2.90 2.45
C ASP A 48 12.00 -1.77 1.45
N ASN A 49 13.05 -1.87 0.65
CA ASN A 49 13.32 -0.94 -0.44
C ASN A 49 12.88 -1.57 -1.77
N ILE A 50 12.02 -0.86 -2.49
CA ILE A 50 11.55 -1.18 -3.85
C ILE A 50 12.42 -0.54 -4.94
N GLU A 51 13.71 -0.33 -4.67
CA GLU A 51 14.66 0.45 -5.47
C GLU A 51 14.40 1.96 -5.52
N SER A 52 13.51 2.47 -4.66
CA SER A 52 13.31 3.89 -4.47
C SER A 52 14.29 4.47 -3.45
N SER A 53 14.62 5.75 -3.62
CA SER A 53 15.42 6.52 -2.65
C SER A 53 14.55 7.28 -1.64
N THR A 54 13.23 7.34 -1.85
CA THR A 54 12.30 8.19 -1.09
C THR A 54 11.11 7.42 -0.52
N LEU A 55 10.68 6.35 -1.18
CA LEU A 55 9.54 5.53 -0.80
C LEU A 55 10.01 4.14 -0.35
N PHE A 56 9.59 3.74 0.85
CA PHE A 56 9.86 2.42 1.41
C PHE A 56 8.55 1.82 1.91
N LEU A 57 8.53 0.50 2.09
CA LEU A 57 7.30 -0.18 2.46
C LEU A 57 7.53 -1.44 3.30
N LYS A 58 6.44 -1.99 3.80
CA LYS A 58 6.40 -3.34 4.36
C LYS A 58 5.11 -4.02 3.92
N VAL A 59 5.23 -5.23 3.37
CA VAL A 59 4.07 -6.10 3.17
C VAL A 59 3.73 -6.73 4.52
N LEU A 60 2.59 -6.34 5.08
CA LEU A 60 2.11 -6.81 6.37
C LEU A 60 1.27 -8.09 6.25
N GLN A 61 0.63 -8.28 5.10
CA GLN A 61 -0.17 -9.48 4.77
C GLN A 61 -0.21 -9.65 3.26
N ALA A 62 -0.15 -10.90 2.80
CA ALA A 62 -0.55 -11.32 1.47
C ALA A 62 -1.35 -12.62 1.59
N ASP A 63 -2.63 -12.61 1.20
CA ASP A 63 -3.47 -13.80 1.13
C ASP A 63 -3.88 -14.05 -0.32
N TYR A 64 -3.23 -15.03 -0.93
CA TYR A 64 -3.42 -15.42 -2.33
C TYR A 64 -4.72 -16.20 -2.57
N VAL A 65 -5.37 -16.72 -1.52
CA VAL A 65 -6.66 -17.42 -1.65
C VAL A 65 -7.80 -16.40 -1.64
N ARG A 66 -7.70 -15.40 -0.76
CA ARG A 66 -8.67 -14.30 -0.65
C ARG A 66 -8.39 -13.14 -1.62
N GLY A 67 -7.22 -13.13 -2.25
CA GLY A 67 -6.81 -12.17 -3.27
C GLY A 67 -6.47 -10.78 -2.74
N TYR A 68 -5.93 -10.65 -1.52
CA TYR A 68 -5.63 -9.32 -0.96
C TYR A 68 -4.24 -9.19 -0.35
N ALA A 69 -3.69 -7.98 -0.41
CA ALA A 69 -2.48 -7.58 0.30
C ALA A 69 -2.70 -6.31 1.15
N ILE A 70 -1.98 -6.24 2.26
CA ILE A 70 -1.91 -5.04 3.12
C ILE A 70 -0.47 -4.57 3.16
N ILE A 71 -0.25 -3.32 2.75
CA ILE A 71 1.08 -2.73 2.57
C ILE A 71 1.15 -1.45 3.39
N GLU A 72 2.13 -1.36 4.29
CA GLU A 72 2.44 -0.15 5.05
C GLU A 72 3.52 0.64 4.31
N LEU A 73 3.30 1.94 4.10
CA LEU A 73 4.20 2.81 3.36
C LEU A 73 4.86 3.85 4.28
N ILE A 74 6.10 4.22 3.97
CA ILE A 74 6.82 5.30 4.66
C ILE A 74 7.66 6.12 3.69
N GLY A 75 7.69 7.44 3.91
CA GLY A 75 8.55 8.37 3.20
C GLY A 75 7.82 9.31 2.27
N GLU A 76 8.44 9.64 1.14
CA GLU A 76 7.83 10.49 0.13
C GLU A 76 7.48 9.67 -1.09
N TRP A 77 6.24 9.77 -1.54
CA TRP A 77 5.84 9.16 -2.80
C TRP A 77 6.13 10.17 -3.91
N ASN A 78 7.22 9.97 -4.63
CA ASN A 78 7.81 10.94 -5.53
C ASN A 78 8.04 10.35 -6.93
N ASP A 79 7.06 10.54 -7.81
CA ASP A 79 7.12 10.07 -9.19
C ASP A 79 8.02 10.93 -10.06
N CYS A 80 8.28 12.19 -9.65
CA CYS A 80 9.21 13.08 -10.36
C CYS A 80 10.68 12.68 -10.20
N LEU A 81 11.06 12.02 -9.09
CA LEU A 81 12.46 11.70 -8.79
C LEU A 81 12.83 10.28 -9.23
N ASN A 82 12.11 9.26 -8.74
CA ASN A 82 12.42 7.86 -9.02
C ASN A 82 11.34 7.14 -9.84
N ASN A 83 10.25 7.84 -10.19
CA ASN A 83 9.02 7.21 -10.67
C ASN A 83 8.52 6.14 -9.68
N ASP A 84 8.20 6.56 -8.45
CA ASP A 84 7.88 5.68 -7.33
C ASP A 84 6.69 4.75 -7.62
N ILE A 85 5.66 5.21 -8.36
CA ILE A 85 4.57 4.32 -8.80
C ILE A 85 5.05 3.18 -9.69
N MET A 86 5.95 3.44 -10.65
CA MET A 86 6.50 2.41 -11.52
C MET A 86 7.26 1.38 -10.69
N LEU A 87 8.12 1.84 -9.78
CA LEU A 87 8.90 0.95 -8.90
C LEU A 87 8.00 0.14 -7.97
N LEU A 88 6.98 0.76 -7.39
CA LEU A 88 5.99 0.06 -6.57
C LEU A 88 5.28 -1.02 -7.38
N LYS A 89 4.93 -0.72 -8.62
CA LYS A 89 4.28 -1.67 -9.51
C LYS A 89 5.20 -2.85 -9.85
N THR A 90 6.33 -2.57 -10.49
CA THR A 90 7.22 -3.60 -11.05
C THR A 90 7.91 -4.42 -9.98
N ASN A 91 8.27 -3.82 -8.85
CA ASN A 91 9.06 -4.48 -7.81
C ASN A 91 8.20 -5.07 -6.68
N LEU A 92 6.88 -4.82 -6.69
CA LEU A 92 5.98 -5.39 -5.69
C LEU A 92 4.65 -5.87 -6.29
N THR A 93 3.80 -4.96 -6.76
CA THR A 93 2.40 -5.30 -6.99
C THR A 93 2.24 -6.26 -8.15
N ASP A 94 3.04 -6.15 -9.22
CA ASP A 94 3.03 -7.10 -10.34
C ASP A 94 3.33 -8.53 -9.89
N CYS A 95 4.28 -8.69 -8.97
CA CYS A 95 4.62 -9.99 -8.41
C CYS A 95 3.44 -10.58 -7.61
N LEU A 96 2.80 -9.75 -6.77
CA LEU A 96 1.66 -10.17 -5.98
C LEU A 96 0.43 -10.46 -6.84
N SER A 97 0.17 -9.64 -7.86
CA SER A 97 -0.94 -9.80 -8.80
C SER A 97 -0.79 -11.06 -9.65
N TYR A 98 0.45 -11.38 -10.07
CA TYR A 98 0.72 -12.62 -10.79
C TYR A 98 0.28 -13.86 -10.00
N ASP A 99 0.42 -13.82 -8.68
CA ASP A 99 0.04 -14.90 -7.76
C ASP A 99 -1.42 -14.80 -7.25
N GLY A 100 -2.22 -13.88 -7.81
CA GLY A 100 -3.66 -13.81 -7.58
C GLY A 100 -4.15 -12.72 -6.63
N ILE A 101 -3.32 -11.71 -6.32
CA ILE A 101 -3.75 -10.54 -5.52
C ILE A 101 -4.28 -9.42 -6.42
N ASP A 102 -5.54 -9.05 -6.24
CA ASP A 102 -6.19 -7.93 -6.96
C ASP A 102 -6.73 -6.85 -6.01
N LYS A 103 -6.68 -7.08 -4.69
CA LYS A 103 -7.11 -6.13 -3.66
C LYS A 103 -5.93 -5.63 -2.84
N PHE A 104 -5.79 -4.32 -2.74
CA PHE A 104 -4.66 -3.70 -2.05
C PHE A 104 -5.15 -2.67 -1.03
N ILE A 105 -4.74 -2.85 0.22
CA ILE A 105 -4.86 -1.81 1.26
C ILE A 105 -3.48 -1.16 1.41
N LEU A 106 -3.37 0.11 1.03
CA LEU A 106 -2.18 0.92 1.25
C LEU A 106 -2.37 1.75 2.51
N ILE A 107 -1.52 1.53 3.52
CA ILE A 107 -1.53 2.30 4.78
C ILE A 107 -0.50 3.42 4.65
N GLY A 108 -0.96 4.66 4.58
CA GLY A 108 -0.15 5.84 4.26
C GLY A 108 0.07 6.83 5.40
N GLU A 109 -0.14 6.45 6.66
CA GLU A 109 0.02 7.36 7.82
C GLU A 109 1.44 7.95 7.95
N ASN A 110 2.44 7.24 7.40
CA ASN A 110 3.84 7.65 7.36
C ASN A 110 4.29 8.17 5.98
N ILE A 111 3.37 8.37 5.03
CA ILE A 111 3.64 9.14 3.81
C ILE A 111 3.64 10.63 4.15
N LEU A 112 4.72 11.30 3.77
CA LEU A 112 5.00 12.67 4.11
C LEU A 112 4.53 13.63 3.04
N ASN A 113 4.74 13.34 1.76
CA ASN A 113 4.35 14.17 0.62
C ASN A 113 4.10 13.28 -0.59
N PHE A 114 3.35 13.81 -1.55
CA PHE A 114 3.16 13.25 -2.88
C PHE A 114 3.68 14.23 -3.96
N HIS A 115 4.44 13.71 -4.92
CA HIS A 115 4.94 14.46 -6.06
C HIS A 115 4.64 13.71 -7.35
N ALA A 116 3.60 14.13 -8.05
CA ALA A 116 3.09 13.44 -9.24
C ALA A 116 3.94 13.68 -10.50
N SER A 117 3.99 12.67 -11.38
CA SER A 117 4.43 12.83 -12.78
C SER A 117 3.32 12.40 -13.76
N ASP A 118 3.55 11.37 -14.58
CA ASP A 118 2.58 10.74 -15.48
C ASP A 118 1.65 9.77 -14.71
N ASP A 119 0.45 9.51 -15.24
CA ASP A 119 -0.58 8.65 -14.66
C ASP A 119 -0.64 7.23 -15.26
N CYS A 120 0.12 6.93 -16.31
CA CYS A 120 0.08 5.67 -17.04
C CYS A 120 0.19 4.41 -16.15
N TYR A 121 1.09 4.41 -15.16
CA TYR A 121 1.26 3.26 -14.25
C TYR A 121 0.12 3.09 -13.26
N TYR A 122 -0.57 4.18 -12.91
CA TYR A 122 -1.77 4.12 -12.08
C TYR A 122 -2.97 3.58 -12.87
N GLU A 123 -3.10 3.99 -14.13
CA GLU A 123 -4.10 3.44 -15.06
C GLU A 123 -3.90 1.94 -15.25
N GLU A 124 -2.66 1.51 -15.51
CA GLU A 124 -2.31 0.11 -15.70
C GLU A 124 -2.63 -0.71 -14.44
N TRP A 125 -2.19 -0.26 -13.26
CA TRP A 125 -2.45 -0.98 -12.01
C TRP A 125 -3.95 -1.08 -11.70
N LYS A 126 -4.71 0.00 -11.93
CA LYS A 126 -6.17 -0.02 -11.78
C LYS A 126 -6.81 -1.01 -12.76
N HIS A 127 -6.38 -1.04 -14.02
CA HIS A 127 -6.93 -1.92 -15.05
C HIS A 127 -6.63 -3.40 -14.76
N GLU A 128 -5.45 -3.70 -14.23
CA GLU A 128 -5.09 -5.07 -13.80
C GLU A 128 -5.90 -5.51 -12.57
N SER A 129 -6.38 -4.55 -11.78
CA SER A 129 -7.22 -4.78 -10.59
C SER A 129 -8.72 -4.69 -10.90
N ASP A 130 -9.16 -4.98 -12.13
CA ASP A 130 -10.50 -4.63 -12.65
C ASP A 130 -11.69 -5.14 -11.81
N GLU A 131 -11.56 -6.33 -11.19
CA GLU A 131 -12.56 -6.87 -10.25
C GLU A 131 -12.24 -6.57 -8.77
N GLY A 132 -11.01 -6.14 -8.50
CA GLY A 132 -10.49 -5.81 -7.18
C GLY A 132 -10.58 -4.32 -6.86
N TRP A 133 -9.70 -3.87 -5.96
CA TRP A 133 -9.69 -2.48 -5.51
C TRP A 133 -8.36 -2.09 -4.88
N ILE A 134 -8.02 -0.81 -4.93
CA ILE A 134 -6.86 -0.25 -4.25
C ILE A 134 -7.35 0.86 -3.31
N VAL A 135 -7.23 0.66 -2.00
CA VAL A 135 -7.70 1.58 -0.96
C VAL A 135 -6.52 2.34 -0.36
N LEU A 136 -6.68 3.66 -0.23
CA LEU A 136 -5.77 4.49 0.56
C LEU A 136 -6.33 4.64 1.98
N MET A 137 -5.63 4.05 2.95
CA MET A 137 -6.00 4.06 4.37
C MET A 137 -5.06 4.97 5.15
N ASN A 138 -5.64 5.84 5.98
CA ASN A 138 -4.95 6.77 6.87
C ASN A 138 -3.89 7.65 6.18
N PHE A 139 -4.08 7.98 4.90
CA PHE A 139 -3.25 9.00 4.24
C PHE A 139 -3.54 10.38 4.85
N ARG A 140 -2.49 11.20 4.97
CA ARG A 140 -2.62 12.57 5.46
C ARG A 140 -3.41 13.42 4.48
N GLU A 141 -4.20 14.36 5.01
CA GLU A 141 -5.09 15.19 4.20
C GLU A 141 -4.36 15.92 3.07
N HIS A 142 -3.19 16.49 3.35
CA HIS A 142 -2.41 17.21 2.33
C HIS A 142 -1.87 16.30 1.24
N VAL A 143 -1.51 15.04 1.54
CA VAL A 143 -1.05 14.06 0.55
C VAL A 143 -2.20 13.69 -0.39
N ILE A 144 -3.40 13.50 0.15
CA ILE A 144 -4.60 13.28 -0.67
C ILE A 144 -4.91 14.50 -1.53
N GLU A 145 -4.70 15.71 -1.02
CA GLU A 145 -4.91 16.94 -1.81
C GLU A 145 -3.90 17.06 -2.96
N GLU A 146 -2.62 16.77 -2.71
CA GLU A 146 -1.59 16.70 -3.76
C GLU A 146 -1.96 15.66 -4.84
N MET A 147 -2.50 14.49 -4.46
CA MET A 147 -3.02 13.50 -5.41
C MET A 147 -4.26 13.98 -6.19
N ARG A 148 -5.09 14.84 -5.60
CA ARG A 148 -6.25 15.43 -6.28
C ARG A 148 -5.84 16.49 -7.28
N GLU A 149 -4.91 17.37 -6.91
CA GLU A 149 -4.36 18.40 -7.80
C GLU A 149 -3.72 17.79 -9.05
N ALA A 150 -3.06 16.64 -8.88
CA ALA A 150 -2.48 15.85 -9.98
C ALA A 150 -3.49 14.93 -10.69
N ASN A 151 -4.77 14.96 -10.32
CA ASN A 151 -5.82 14.04 -10.74
C ASN A 151 -5.62 12.57 -10.36
N ILE A 152 -4.48 12.09 -9.88
CA ILE A 152 -4.21 10.67 -9.53
C ILE A 152 -5.22 10.01 -8.57
N HIS A 153 -5.89 10.79 -7.72
CA HIS A 153 -6.85 10.27 -6.74
C HIS A 153 -7.94 9.33 -7.31
N HIS A 154 -8.30 9.43 -8.59
CA HIS A 154 -9.35 8.63 -9.21
C HIS A 154 -8.94 7.18 -9.52
N HIS A 155 -7.66 6.83 -9.37
CA HIS A 155 -7.18 5.45 -9.47
C HIS A 155 -7.37 4.64 -8.19
N PHE A 156 -7.72 5.33 -7.09
CA PHE A 156 -7.85 4.72 -5.78
C PHE A 156 -9.24 4.90 -5.19
N PHE A 157 -9.61 3.99 -4.30
CA PHE A 157 -10.74 4.14 -3.40
C PHE A 157 -10.32 4.98 -2.20
N ILE A 158 -10.75 6.25 -2.22
CA ILE A 158 -10.52 7.20 -1.14
C ILE A 158 -11.86 7.52 -0.49
N ASN A 159 -11.94 7.35 0.83
CA ASN A 159 -13.15 7.61 1.60
C ASN A 159 -12.75 8.20 2.97
N PRO A 160 -13.41 9.26 3.45
CA PRO A 160 -13.21 9.74 4.82
C PRO A 160 -13.33 8.66 5.90
N MET A 161 -14.09 7.58 5.65
CA MET A 161 -14.19 6.43 6.58
C MET A 161 -12.87 5.64 6.71
N PHE A 162 -11.97 5.73 5.73
CA PHE A 162 -10.63 5.17 5.78
C PHE A 162 -9.61 6.11 6.42
N ASN A 163 -10.02 7.30 6.86
CA ASN A 163 -9.15 8.22 7.61
C ASN A 163 -9.25 7.92 9.11
N ASP A 164 -8.12 7.97 9.81
CA ASP A 164 -8.01 7.68 11.24
C ASP A 164 -8.62 6.33 11.67
N LEU A 165 -8.70 5.37 10.75
CA LEU A 165 -9.22 4.03 11.01
C LEU A 165 -8.21 3.30 11.91
N PRO A 166 -8.63 2.78 13.08
CA PRO A 166 -7.73 2.15 14.04
C PRO A 166 -7.39 0.70 13.62
N TRP A 167 -6.80 0.54 12.43
CA TRP A 167 -6.60 -0.72 11.73
C TRP A 167 -5.80 -1.76 12.54
N ARG A 168 -4.89 -1.30 13.40
CA ARG A 168 -4.09 -2.15 14.31
C ARG A 168 -4.91 -2.95 15.32
N LYS A 169 -6.18 -2.59 15.54
CA LYS A 169 -7.10 -3.35 16.41
C LYS A 169 -7.67 -4.61 15.77
N PHE A 170 -7.49 -4.76 14.46
CA PHE A 170 -8.04 -5.86 13.68
C PHE A 170 -6.94 -6.90 13.36
N THR A 171 -7.38 -8.13 13.08
CA THR A 171 -6.56 -9.07 12.33
C THR A 171 -6.53 -8.65 10.85
N PRO A 172 -5.56 -9.12 10.05
CA PRO A 172 -5.53 -8.79 8.63
C PRO A 172 -6.84 -9.11 7.91
N ASP A 173 -7.39 -10.30 8.17
CA ASP A 173 -8.65 -10.77 7.57
C ASP A 173 -9.84 -9.88 7.92
N ASN A 174 -10.00 -9.55 9.21
CA ASN A 174 -11.10 -8.71 9.67
C ASN A 174 -10.99 -7.26 9.17
N LEU A 175 -9.76 -6.78 8.94
CA LEU A 175 -9.56 -5.48 8.32
C LEU A 175 -10.00 -5.49 6.86
N CYS A 176 -9.67 -6.56 6.11
CA CYS A 176 -10.12 -6.73 4.73
C CYS A 176 -11.66 -6.77 4.65
N ASP A 177 -12.30 -7.56 5.53
CA ASP A 177 -13.77 -7.63 5.61
C ASP A 177 -14.39 -6.25 5.85
N LEU A 178 -13.85 -5.50 6.82
CA LEU A 178 -14.29 -4.14 7.11
C LEU A 178 -14.16 -3.20 5.91
N VAL A 179 -13.05 -3.30 5.15
CA VAL A 179 -12.84 -2.49 3.95
C VAL A 179 -13.87 -2.85 2.88
N GLU A 180 -14.12 -4.13 2.64
CA GLU A 180 -15.12 -4.59 1.67
C GLU A 180 -16.53 -4.09 2.04
N ASP A 181 -16.92 -4.15 3.32
CA ASP A 181 -18.18 -3.60 3.81
C ASP A 181 -18.32 -2.09 3.52
N LEU A 182 -17.26 -1.32 3.80
CA LEU A 182 -17.24 0.14 3.57
C LEU A 182 -17.26 0.50 2.08
N LEU A 183 -16.76 -0.37 1.20
CA LEU A 183 -16.85 -0.22 -0.25
C LEU A 183 -18.27 -0.55 -0.76
N ILE A 184 -18.94 -1.55 -0.19
CA ILE A 184 -20.32 -1.91 -0.55
C ILE A 184 -21.31 -0.83 -0.16
N GLU A 185 -21.16 -0.19 1.00
CA GLU A 185 -22.02 0.93 1.43
C GLU A 185 -22.02 2.11 0.44
N LYS A 186 -21.02 2.19 -0.45
CA LYS A 186 -20.91 3.18 -1.53
C LYS A 186 -21.60 2.79 -2.83
N ILE A 187 -21.97 1.53 -3.04
CA ILE A 187 -22.76 1.12 -4.21
C ILE A 187 -24.22 1.48 -3.91
N PRO A 188 -24.86 2.43 -4.63
CA PRO A 188 -26.28 2.65 -4.47
C PRO A 188 -27.01 1.33 -4.75
N LYS A 189 -27.91 0.90 -3.86
CA LYS A 189 -28.79 -0.27 -4.04
C LYS A 189 -29.78 -0.16 -5.22
N GLU A 190 -29.51 0.68 -6.22
CA GLU A 190 -30.42 1.01 -7.32
C GLU A 190 -30.11 0.32 -8.66
N ILE A 191 -29.34 -0.77 -8.69
CA ILE A 191 -29.20 -1.60 -9.92
C ILE A 191 -29.83 -2.99 -9.77
N SER A 192 -30.53 -3.27 -8.66
CA SER A 192 -31.23 -4.54 -8.43
C SER A 192 -32.75 -4.47 -8.69
N SER A 193 -33.19 -3.63 -9.62
CA SER A 193 -34.55 -3.71 -10.16
C SER A 193 -34.59 -3.27 -11.61
N GLY A 194 -34.40 -4.23 -12.51
CA GLY A 194 -34.65 -4.05 -13.94
C GLY A 194 -33.84 -5.00 -14.79
N TYR A 195 -34.25 -6.27 -14.83
CA TYR A 195 -34.64 -7.02 -16.05
C TYR A 195 -35.32 -8.32 -15.63
#